data_AF-A0A6P4XWQ9-F1
#
_entry.id   AF-A0A6P4XWQ9-F1
#
_cell.length_a   1.000
_cell.length_b   1.000
_cell.length_c   1.000
_cell.angle_alpha   90.00
_cell.angle_beta   90.00
_cell.angle_gamma   90.00
#
_symmetry.space_group_name_H-M   'P 1'
#
loop_
_entity.id
_entity.type
_entity.pdbx_description
1 polymer ?
#
loop_
_entity_poly.entity_id
_entity_poly.type
_entity_poly.pdbx_seq_one_letter_code
_entity_poly.pdbx_strand_id
1 'polypeptide(L)'
;MARLERRTELKDGSRSGEIEKLSEEVAKLNRTALTVSSRSEEIAKLSGEIARLKETAGYFALKGTCYKIFKIPKTFSKATRICGQDGGTLAMPRDAETNDLLLNSHQTRSIKWIGLHDQREEGEFEWVDGSALG
;
A
#
# COMPACT_ATOMS: atom_id res chain seq x y z
N MET A 1 58.09 -25.40 27.41
CA MET A 1 56.96 -26.32 27.14
C MET A 1 55.65 -25.57 27.38
N ALA A 2 54.73 -25.56 26.42
CA ALA A 2 53.44 -24.87 26.54
C ALA A 2 52.35 -25.85 27.01
N ARG A 3 51.45 -25.37 27.88
CA ARG A 3 50.32 -26.13 28.41
C ARG A 3 49.06 -25.75 27.64
N LEU A 4 48.35 -26.75 27.11
CA LEU A 4 47.04 -26.59 26.48
C LEU A 4 45.96 -26.96 27.51
N GLU A 5 45.03 -26.06 27.79
CA GLU A 5 43.84 -26.35 28.63
C GLU A 5 42.61 -26.54 27.76
N ARG A 6 41.83 -27.59 28.06
CA ARG A 6 40.48 -27.79 27.53
C ARG A 6 39.49 -27.39 28.61
N ARG A 7 38.64 -26.40 28.34
CA ARG A 7 37.51 -26.03 29.21
C ARG A 7 36.21 -26.23 28.45
N THR A 8 35.20 -26.72 29.15
CA THR A 8 33.82 -26.88 28.64
C THR A 8 32.99 -25.61 28.81
N GLU A 9 33.46 -24.67 29.65
CA GLU A 9 32.79 -23.40 29.95
C GLU A 9 33.81 -22.24 30.03
N LEU A 10 33.40 -21.06 29.56
CA LEU A 10 34.16 -19.82 29.65
C LEU A 10 34.13 -19.30 31.09
N LYS A 11 35.14 -19.63 31.90
CA LYS A 11 35.29 -19.11 33.29
C LYS A 11 35.76 -17.65 33.37
N ASP A 12 35.50 -16.84 32.34
CA ASP A 12 35.63 -15.40 32.47
C ASP A 12 34.25 -14.87 32.89
N GLY A 13 34.06 -14.71 34.21
CA GLY A 13 32.78 -14.31 34.80
C GLY A 13 32.21 -13.02 34.23
N SER A 14 33.06 -12.16 33.65
CA SER A 14 32.64 -10.94 32.94
C SER A 14 31.86 -11.25 31.66
N ARG A 15 32.29 -12.27 30.90
CA ARG A 15 31.64 -12.65 29.62
C ARG A 15 30.44 -13.57 29.84
N SER A 16 30.41 -14.33 30.93
CA SER A 16 29.29 -15.21 31.27
C SER A 16 27.99 -14.44 31.48
N GLY A 17 28.04 -13.30 32.18
CA GLY A 17 26.85 -12.45 32.37
C GLY A 17 26.37 -11.77 31.09
N GLU A 18 27.30 -11.38 30.20
CA GLU A 18 26.95 -10.86 28.88
C GLU A 18 26.27 -11.91 28.01
N ILE A 19 26.76 -13.16 28.02
CA ILE A 19 26.14 -14.28 27.30
C ILE A 19 24.72 -14.55 27.82
N GLU A 20 24.52 -14.55 29.14
CA GLU A 20 23.20 -14.75 29.75
C GLU A 20 22.22 -13.64 29.34
N LYS A 21 22.64 -12.38 29.41
CA LYS A 21 21.84 -11.24 28.97
C LYS A 21 21.46 -11.34 27.48
N LEU A 22 22.43 -11.67 26.63
CA LEU A 22 22.18 -11.86 25.20
C LEU A 22 21.25 -13.06 24.94
N SER A 23 21.33 -14.12 25.73
CA SER A 23 20.44 -15.28 25.61
C SER A 23 18.99 -14.92 25.93
N GLU A 24 18.77 -14.06 26.94
CA GLU A 24 17.44 -13.54 27.26
C GLU A 24 16.90 -12.64 26.14
N GLU A 25 17.74 -11.79 25.56
CA GLU A 25 17.36 -10.95 24.43
C GLU A 25 17.00 -11.79 23.20
N VAL A 26 17.79 -12.82 22.87
CA VAL A 26 17.48 -13.78 21.79
C VAL A 26 16.14 -14.47 22.06
N ALA A 27 15.87 -14.89 23.30
CA ALA A 27 14.60 -15.51 23.67
C ALA A 27 13.41 -14.54 23.47
N LYS A 28 13.58 -13.25 23.82
CA LYS A 28 12.57 -12.20 23.57
C LYS A 28 12.36 -11.97 22.07
N LEU A 29 13.43 -11.91 21.29
CA LEU A 29 13.36 -11.74 19.84
C LEU A 29 12.66 -12.92 19.17
N ASN A 30 12.96 -14.15 19.57
CA ASN A 30 12.32 -15.34 19.00
C ASN A 30 10.81 -15.40 19.29
N ARG A 31 10.40 -15.05 20.53
CA ARG A 31 8.97 -14.91 20.86
C ARG A 31 8.28 -13.84 20.00
N THR A 32 8.93 -12.69 19.83
CA THR A 32 8.41 -11.59 19.00
C THR A 32 8.26 -12.04 17.55
N ALA A 33 9.25 -12.76 17.01
CA ALA A 33 9.20 -13.29 15.65
C ALA A 33 8.03 -14.25 15.44
N LEU A 34 7.75 -15.14 16.41
CA LEU A 34 6.58 -16.03 16.37
C LEU A 34 5.27 -15.24 16.35
N THR A 35 5.15 -14.19 17.18
CA THR A 35 3.96 -13.32 17.19
C THR A 35 3.79 -12.57 15.87
N VAL A 36 4.88 -12.06 15.28
CA VAL A 36 4.85 -11.39 13.97
C VAL A 36 4.42 -12.37 12.87
N SER A 37 4.93 -13.61 12.89
CA SER A 37 4.53 -14.65 11.93
C SER A 37 3.02 -14.90 11.97
N SER A 38 2.47 -15.15 13.16
CA SER A 38 1.03 -15.36 13.33
C SER A 38 0.19 -14.15 12.89
N ARG A 39 0.60 -12.93 13.25
CA ARG A 39 -0.09 -11.71 12.81
C ARG A 39 -0.01 -11.48 11.31
N SER A 40 1.10 -11.87 10.68
CA SER A 40 1.27 -11.73 9.22
C SER A 40 0.29 -12.61 8.45
N GLU A 41 -0.01 -13.82 8.96
CA GLU A 41 -1.00 -14.72 8.38
C GLU A 41 -2.43 -14.16 8.52
N GLU A 42 -2.76 -13.59 9.68
CA GLU A 42 -4.04 -12.91 9.92
C GLU A 42 -4.22 -11.70 9.00
N ILE A 43 -3.19 -10.87 8.84
CA ILE A 43 -3.19 -9.71 7.93
C ILE A 43 -3.40 -10.18 6.49
N ALA A 44 -2.74 -11.25 6.06
CA ALA A 44 -2.89 -11.80 4.71
C ALA A 44 -4.34 -12.25 4.46
N LYS A 45 -4.96 -12.93 5.43
CA LYS A 45 -6.37 -13.34 5.34
C LYS A 45 -7.31 -12.15 5.21
N LEU A 46 -7.19 -11.17 6.11
CA LEU A 46 -8.02 -9.96 6.08
C LEU A 46 -7.80 -9.13 4.81
N SER A 47 -6.57 -9.07 4.31
CA SER A 47 -6.26 -8.40 3.05
C SER A 47 -6.98 -9.06 1.87
N GLY A 48 -7.07 -10.39 1.85
CA GLY A 48 -7.84 -11.13 0.85
C GLY A 48 -9.35 -10.86 0.93
N GLU A 49 -9.91 -10.77 2.14
CA GLU A 49 -11.32 -10.42 2.34
C GLU A 49 -11.61 -8.98 1.88
N ILE A 50 -10.74 -8.02 2.21
CA ILE A 50 -10.84 -6.63 1.74
C ILE A 50 -10.80 -6.56 0.21
N ALA A 51 -9.93 -7.34 -0.44
CA ALA A 51 -9.84 -7.37 -1.90
C ALA A 51 -11.17 -7.84 -2.53
N ARG A 52 -11.77 -8.90 -1.99
CA ARG A 52 -13.07 -9.41 -2.45
C ARG A 52 -14.20 -8.40 -2.25
N LEU A 53 -14.24 -7.73 -1.09
CA LEU A 53 -15.24 -6.71 -0.81
C LEU A 53 -15.14 -5.53 -1.79
N LYS A 54 -13.91 -5.07 -2.08
CA LYS A 54 -13.66 -4.02 -3.08
C LYS A 54 -14.18 -4.43 -4.46
N GLU A 55 -13.88 -5.65 -4.90
CA GLU A 55 -14.36 -6.17 -6.19
C GLU A 55 -15.88 -6.21 -6.27
N THR A 56 -16.57 -6.69 -5.21
CA THR A 56 -18.04 -6.69 -5.16
C THR A 56 -18.66 -5.29 -5.18
N ALA A 57 -17.93 -4.28 -4.68
CA ALA A 57 -18.31 -2.87 -4.76
C ALA A 57 -17.98 -2.22 -6.12
N GLY A 58 -17.44 -2.98 -7.07
CA GLY A 58 -17.07 -2.54 -8.41
C GLY A 58 -15.71 -1.84 -8.50
N TYR A 59 -14.86 -2.00 -7.47
CA TYR A 59 -13.49 -1.49 -7.47
C TYR A 59 -12.50 -2.51 -8.04
N PHE A 60 -11.46 -2.02 -8.72
CA PHE A 60 -10.27 -2.79 -9.08
C PHE A 60 -9.02 -2.09 -8.55
N ALA A 61 -8.00 -2.87 -8.18
CA ALA A 61 -6.75 -2.35 -7.64
C ALA A 61 -5.67 -2.26 -8.73
N LEU A 62 -4.92 -1.17 -8.72
CA LEU A 62 -3.74 -0.97 -9.55
C LEU A 62 -2.69 -0.19 -8.76
N LYS A 63 -1.48 -0.76 -8.62
CA LYS A 63 -0.34 -0.17 -7.87
C LYS A 63 -0.71 0.33 -6.46
N GLY A 64 -1.52 -0.44 -5.73
CA GLY A 64 -1.98 -0.07 -4.38
C GLY A 64 -3.11 0.98 -4.35
N THR A 65 -3.55 1.51 -5.50
CA THR A 65 -4.67 2.44 -5.62
C THR A 65 -5.92 1.69 -6.09
N CYS A 66 -7.09 2.07 -5.58
CA CYS A 66 -8.37 1.45 -5.96
C CYS A 66 -9.14 2.38 -6.90
N TYR A 67 -9.62 1.84 -8.02
CA TYR A 67 -10.35 2.57 -9.06
C TYR A 67 -11.73 1.97 -9.24
N LYS A 68 -12.71 2.82 -9.54
CA LYS A 68 -14.07 2.42 -9.87
C LYS A 68 -14.60 3.34 -10.95
N ILE A 69 -15.29 2.76 -11.93
CA ILE A 69 -15.79 3.50 -13.08
C ILE A 69 -17.31 3.52 -13.03
N PHE A 70 -17.84 4.73 -13.00
CA PHE A 70 -19.28 4.97 -13.00
C PHE A 70 -19.81 4.95 -14.43
N LYS A 71 -20.79 4.08 -14.69
CA LYS A 71 -21.34 3.87 -16.04
C LYS A 71 -22.24 5.02 -16.54
N ILE A 72 -22.76 5.84 -15.64
CA ILE A 72 -23.71 6.91 -15.97
C ILE A 72 -22.91 8.20 -16.23
N PRO A 73 -22.94 8.76 -17.45
CA PRO A 73 -22.24 10.01 -17.75
C PRO A 73 -22.76 11.17 -16.89
N LYS A 74 -21.86 12.07 -16.50
CA LYS A 74 -22.13 13.26 -15.69
C LYS A 74 -21.30 14.44 -16.20
N THR A 75 -21.62 15.65 -15.76
CA THR A 75 -20.73 16.80 -15.93
C THR A 75 -19.50 16.65 -15.03
N PHE A 76 -18.39 17.30 -15.36
CA PHE A 76 -17.16 17.26 -14.56
C PHE A 76 -17.40 17.55 -13.07
N SER A 77 -18.13 18.64 -12.77
CA SER A 77 -18.48 19.02 -11.39
C SER A 77 -19.29 17.93 -10.67
N LYS A 78 -20.28 17.32 -11.34
CA LYS A 78 -21.07 16.22 -10.76
C LYS A 78 -20.23 14.97 -10.56
N ALA A 79 -19.32 14.65 -11.48
CA ALA A 79 -18.42 13.51 -11.37
C ALA A 79 -17.45 13.68 -10.19
N THR A 80 -16.82 14.86 -10.05
CA THR A 80 -15.97 15.23 -8.92
C THR A 80 -16.70 15.03 -7.58
N ARG A 81 -17.93 15.52 -7.47
CA ARG A 81 -18.75 15.35 -6.26
C ARG A 81 -19.06 13.89 -5.97
N ILE A 82 -19.42 13.09 -6.98
CA ILE A 82 -19.75 11.67 -6.81
C ILE A 82 -18.52 10.90 -6.34
N CYS A 83 -17.36 11.12 -6.96
CA CYS A 83 -16.11 10.50 -6.52
C CYS A 83 -15.75 10.88 -5.07
N GLY A 84 -15.95 12.15 -4.70
CA GLY A 84 -15.79 12.61 -3.30
C GLY A 84 -16.76 11.92 -2.34
N GLN A 85 -18.02 11.75 -2.73
CA GLN A 85 -19.02 11.03 -1.92
C GLN A 85 -18.72 9.53 -1.78
N ASP A 86 -18.06 8.93 -2.77
CA ASP A 86 -17.59 7.53 -2.73
C ASP A 86 -16.24 7.40 -1.98
N GLY A 87 -15.73 8.47 -1.37
CA GLY A 87 -14.52 8.47 -0.55
C GLY A 87 -13.20 8.64 -1.31
N GLY A 88 -13.24 9.12 -2.55
CA GLY A 88 -12.07 9.34 -3.40
C GLY A 88 -12.11 10.63 -4.20
N THR A 89 -11.38 10.67 -5.31
CA THR A 89 -11.35 11.80 -6.27
C THR A 89 -11.59 11.29 -7.67
N LEU A 90 -11.73 12.18 -8.65
CA LEU A 90 -11.52 11.78 -10.03
C LEU A 90 -10.10 11.20 -10.19
N ALA A 91 -9.96 10.21 -11.07
CA ALA A 91 -8.69 9.52 -11.26
C ALA A 91 -7.65 10.47 -11.87
N MET A 92 -6.42 10.43 -11.37
CA MET A 92 -5.29 11.25 -11.83
C MET A 92 -4.20 10.33 -12.41
N PRO A 93 -4.37 9.80 -13.63
CA PRO A 93 -3.37 8.93 -14.25
C PRO A 93 -2.08 9.71 -14.55
N ARG A 94 -1.08 9.60 -13.67
CA ARG A 94 0.21 10.30 -13.79
C ARG A 94 1.29 9.49 -14.49
N ASP A 95 1.01 8.23 -14.80
CA ASP A 95 1.90 7.33 -15.51
C ASP A 95 1.18 6.63 -16.65
N ALA A 96 1.94 6.29 -17.70
CA ALA A 96 1.41 5.71 -18.93
C ALA A 96 0.65 4.41 -18.68
N GLU A 97 1.15 3.55 -17.78
CA GLU A 97 0.51 2.28 -17.46
C GLU A 97 -0.86 2.50 -16.80
N THR A 98 -0.95 3.40 -15.81
CA THR A 98 -2.24 3.76 -15.21
C THR A 98 -3.20 4.37 -16.24
N ASN A 99 -2.71 5.28 -17.08
CA ASN A 99 -3.51 5.86 -18.15
C ASN A 99 -4.09 4.79 -19.09
N ASP A 100 -3.24 3.89 -19.59
CA ASP A 100 -3.62 2.86 -20.55
C ASP A 100 -4.62 1.86 -19.95
N LEU A 101 -4.44 1.48 -18.68
CA LEU A 101 -5.37 0.61 -17.98
C LEU A 101 -6.73 1.29 -17.74
N LEU A 102 -6.74 2.58 -17.38
CA LEU A 102 -7.98 3.34 -17.21
C LEU A 102 -8.71 3.59 -18.54
N LEU A 103 -7.96 3.75 -19.64
CA LEU A 103 -8.55 3.85 -20.98
C LEU A 103 -9.20 2.53 -21.42
N ASN A 104 -8.49 1.41 -21.23
CA ASN A 104 -8.91 0.08 -21.69
C ASN A 104 -9.88 -0.65 -20.74
N SER A 105 -10.02 -0.19 -19.50
CA SER A 105 -11.02 -0.72 -18.58
C SER A 105 -12.43 -0.38 -19.09
N HIS A 106 -13.25 -1.42 -19.30
CA HIS A 106 -14.59 -1.45 -19.93
C HIS A 106 -14.64 -1.69 -21.45
N GLN A 107 -15.55 -2.61 -21.83
CA GLN A 107 -15.83 -2.96 -23.23
C GLN A 107 -16.41 -1.80 -24.08
N THR A 108 -16.96 -0.75 -23.46
CA THR A 108 -17.55 0.37 -24.18
C THR A 108 -16.55 1.52 -24.23
N ARG A 109 -16.25 2.04 -25.42
CA ARG A 109 -15.45 3.26 -25.65
C ARG A 109 -16.22 4.52 -25.18
N SER A 110 -16.53 4.60 -23.90
CA SER A 110 -17.16 5.78 -23.30
C SER A 110 -16.11 6.81 -22.91
N ILE A 111 -16.45 8.09 -23.10
CA ILE A 111 -15.66 9.21 -22.59
C ILE A 111 -15.73 9.19 -21.06
N LYS A 112 -14.58 9.27 -20.40
CA LYS A 112 -14.44 9.21 -18.94
C LYS A 112 -13.82 10.52 -18.47
N TRP A 113 -14.39 11.12 -17.42
CA TRP A 113 -13.73 12.22 -16.73
C TRP A 113 -12.53 11.71 -15.95
N ILE A 114 -11.40 12.39 -16.10
CA ILE A 114 -10.24 12.29 -15.21
C ILE A 114 -10.15 13.57 -14.39
N GLY A 115 -9.32 13.57 -13.36
CA GLY A 115 -9.15 14.68 -12.43
C GLY A 115 -8.27 15.81 -12.94
N LEU A 116 -8.20 16.03 -14.26
CA LEU A 116 -7.40 17.08 -14.88
C LEU A 116 -8.32 18.20 -15.35
N HIS A 117 -8.00 19.45 -15.01
CA HIS A 117 -8.81 20.61 -15.37
C HIS A 117 -8.01 21.90 -15.42
N ASP A 118 -8.57 22.93 -16.04
CA ASP A 118 -8.03 24.30 -16.18
C ASP A 118 -9.04 25.36 -15.68
N GLN A 119 -9.97 24.95 -14.81
CA GLN A 119 -11.05 25.82 -14.32
C GLN A 119 -10.57 27.08 -13.57
N ARG A 120 -9.32 27.09 -13.08
CA ARG A 120 -8.72 28.24 -12.40
C ARG A 120 -8.23 29.28 -13.41
N GLU A 121 -7.55 28.83 -14.45
CA GLU A 121 -6.95 29.64 -15.50
C GLU A 121 -6.89 28.80 -16.78
N GLU A 122 -7.61 29.24 -17.82
CA GLU A 122 -7.69 28.54 -19.10
C GLU A 122 -6.28 28.36 -19.70
N GLY A 123 -5.95 27.13 -20.10
CA GLY A 123 -4.62 26.77 -20.59
C GLY A 123 -3.63 26.31 -19.51
N GLU A 124 -3.89 26.59 -18.23
CA GLU A 124 -3.09 26.13 -17.10
C GLU A 124 -3.76 24.92 -16.43
N PHE A 125 -3.35 23.72 -16.85
CA PHE A 125 -3.93 22.48 -16.34
C PHE A 125 -3.37 22.11 -14.96
N GLU A 126 -4.28 21.82 -14.05
CA GLU A 126 -4.00 21.27 -12.73
C GLU A 126 -4.83 20.01 -12.45
N TRP A 127 -4.29 19.15 -11.60
CA TRP A 127 -4.99 18.00 -11.06
C TRP A 127 -5.93 18.44 -9.94
N VAL A 128 -6.97 17.65 -9.66
CA VAL A 128 -7.93 17.91 -8.57
C VAL A 128 -7.32 17.94 -7.16
N ASP A 129 -6.05 17.51 -7.00
CA ASP A 129 -5.28 17.67 -5.77
C ASP A 129 -4.48 18.99 -5.70
N GLY A 130 -4.60 19.84 -6.72
CA GLY A 130 -3.96 21.15 -6.82
C GLY A 130 -2.55 21.15 -7.38
N SER A 131 -2.01 19.99 -7.80
CA SER A 131 -0.70 19.95 -8.46
C SER A 131 -0.81 20.27 -9.97
N ALA A 132 0.15 21.02 -10.49
CA ALA A 132 0.22 21.33 -11.91
C ALA A 132 0.47 20.10 -12.79
N LEU A 133 -0.02 20.14 -14.02
CA LEU A 133 0.32 19.18 -15.06
C LEU A 133 1.68 19.53 -15.67
N GLY A 134 2.76 19.09 -15.02
CA GLY A 134 4.10 19.02 -15.61
C GLY A 134 4.74 20.35 -15.99
#